data_AF-A0A383CTC2-F1
#
_entry.id   AF-A0A383CTC2-F1
#
_cell.length_a   1.000
_cell.length_b   1.000
_cell.length_c   1.000
_cell.angle_alpha   90.00
_cell.angle_beta   90.00
_cell.angle_gamma   90.00
#
_symmetry.space_group_name_H-M   'P 1'
#
loop_
_entity.id
_entity.type
_entity.pdbx_description
1 polymer ?
#
loop_
_entity_poly.entity_id
_entity_poly.type
_entity_poly.pdbx_seq_one_letter_code
_entity_poly.pdbx_strand_id
1 'polypeptide(L)'
;KNTRKEGGLRLTEDGFQFITEELQLQTYSIPYPKDFEFTTQVIIWMDNFINCPYHLDHKKIIVTNEKKALELHLFSGDIKKYGISKALSRQKNS
;
A
#
# COMPACT_ATOMS: atom_id res chain seq x y z
N LYS A 1 -7.77 8.24 18.32
CA LYS A 1 -8.75 7.16 17.99
C LYS A 1 -9.04 7.24 16.50
N ASN A 2 -8.79 6.19 15.71
CA ASN A 2 -9.15 6.17 14.29
C ASN A 2 -10.69 6.09 14.18
N THR A 3 -11.32 7.09 13.57
CA THR A 3 -12.79 7.22 13.45
C THR A 3 -13.33 6.68 12.11
N ARG A 4 -12.47 6.09 11.28
CA ARG A 4 -12.84 5.55 9.96
C ARG A 4 -13.62 4.24 10.11
N LYS A 5 -14.67 4.08 9.30
CA LYS A 5 -15.53 2.88 9.27
C LYS A 5 -14.99 1.78 8.36
N GLU A 6 -14.20 2.14 7.35
CA GLU A 6 -13.60 1.25 6.36
C GLU A 6 -12.15 1.67 6.11
N GLY A 7 -11.30 0.70 5.75
CA GLY A 7 -9.86 0.92 5.61
C GLY A 7 -9.15 1.17 6.95
N GLY A 8 -7.88 1.59 6.89
CA GLY A 8 -7.15 2.05 8.07
C GLY A 8 -6.27 1.03 8.77
N LEU A 9 -5.86 -0.05 8.10
CA LEU A 9 -4.84 -0.99 8.59
C LEU A 9 -3.40 -0.48 8.44
N ARG A 10 -3.25 0.83 8.20
CA ARG A 10 -1.94 1.47 8.13
C ARG A 10 -1.29 1.51 9.51
N LEU A 11 -0.12 0.92 9.60
CA LEU A 11 0.70 0.90 10.80
C LEU A 11 1.46 2.22 10.94
N THR A 12 1.62 2.65 12.18
CA THR A 12 2.64 3.64 12.58
C THR A 12 4.02 2.98 12.57
N GLU A 13 5.08 3.77 12.78
CA GLU A 13 6.44 3.23 12.93
C GLU A 13 6.50 2.19 14.05
N ASP A 14 6.00 2.53 15.24
CA ASP A 14 5.97 1.63 16.39
C ASP A 14 5.18 0.33 16.10
N GLY A 15 4.05 0.45 15.39
CA GLY A 15 3.24 -0.69 15.00
C GLY A 15 3.95 -1.58 13.97
N PHE A 16 4.74 -0.98 13.08
CA PHE A 16 5.58 -1.70 12.14
C PHE A 16 6.72 -2.43 12.86
N GLN A 17 7.43 -1.74 13.76
CA GLN A 17 8.51 -2.33 14.56
C GLN A 17 8.02 -3.51 15.39
N PHE A 18 6.85 -3.39 16.03
CA PHE A 18 6.27 -4.49 16.80
C PHE A 18 5.99 -5.74 15.94
N ILE A 19 5.43 -5.57 14.73
CA ILE A 19 5.14 -6.74 13.88
C ILE A 19 6.39 -7.40 13.30
N THR A 20 7.49 -6.66 13.14
CA THR A 20 8.74 -7.17 12.57
C THR A 20 9.71 -7.71 13.62
N GLU A 21 9.86 -7.02 14.75
CA GLU A 21 10.83 -7.37 15.79
C GLU A 21 10.25 -8.38 16.80
N GLU A 22 9.04 -8.14 17.30
CA GLU A 22 8.42 -8.98 18.33
C GLU A 22 7.68 -10.17 17.72
N LEU A 23 6.80 -9.92 16.75
CA LEU A 23 5.97 -10.97 16.13
C LEU A 23 6.68 -11.68 14.96
N GLN A 24 7.73 -11.08 14.40
CA GLN A 24 8.51 -11.61 13.28
C GLN A 24 7.64 -12.05 12.09
N LEU A 25 6.61 -11.27 11.78
CA LEU A 25 5.73 -11.55 10.65
C LEU A 25 6.48 -11.42 9.33
N GLN A 26 6.09 -12.25 8.36
CA GLN A 26 6.59 -12.11 7.00
C GLN A 26 6.09 -10.79 6.40
N THR A 27 7.03 -9.98 5.92
CA THR A 27 6.74 -8.70 5.28
C THR A 27 7.31 -8.67 3.87
N TYR A 28 6.57 -8.06 2.97
CA TYR A 28 6.94 -7.90 1.57
C TYR A 28 7.06 -6.41 1.27
N SER A 29 8.20 -6.01 0.70
CA SER A 29 8.47 -4.61 0.36
C SER A 29 8.34 -4.35 -1.14
N ILE A 30 7.60 -3.31 -1.49
CA ILE A 30 7.32 -2.92 -2.87
C ILE A 30 7.88 -1.51 -3.06
N PRO A 31 8.93 -1.33 -3.89
CA PRO A 31 9.49 0.00 -4.14
C PRO A 31 8.53 0.84 -4.98
N TYR A 32 8.49 2.15 -4.71
CA TYR A 32 7.74 3.06 -5.56
C TYR A 32 8.38 3.21 -6.94
N PRO A 33 7.58 3.51 -7.98
CA PRO A 33 8.09 4.10 -9.22
C PRO A 33 8.92 5.36 -8.96
N LYS A 34 9.91 5.66 -9.82
CA LYS A 34 10.77 6.85 -9.68
C LYS A 34 9.97 8.17 -9.64
N ASP A 35 8.87 8.23 -10.39
CA ASP A 35 8.04 9.43 -10.52
C ASP A 35 6.69 9.27 -9.77
N PHE A 36 6.70 8.52 -8.67
CA PHE A 36 5.49 8.27 -7.90
C PHE A 36 5.12 9.46 -7.01
N GLU A 37 3.97 10.06 -7.28
CA GLU A 37 3.44 11.15 -6.46
C GLU A 37 2.41 10.67 -5.45
N PHE A 38 2.67 10.96 -4.17
CA PHE A 38 1.73 10.77 -3.09
C PHE A 38 0.66 11.85 -3.09
N THR A 39 -0.36 11.66 -3.93
CA THR A 39 -1.57 12.48 -3.87
C THR A 39 -2.51 11.94 -2.80
N THR A 40 -3.37 12.81 -2.26
CA THR A 40 -4.43 12.39 -1.31
C THR A 40 -5.30 11.27 -1.89
N GLN A 41 -5.57 11.31 -3.21
CA GLN A 41 -6.37 10.28 -3.89
C GLN A 41 -5.70 8.91 -3.90
N VAL A 42 -4.37 8.87 -4.08
CA VAL A 42 -3.58 7.63 -4.00
C VAL A 42 -3.60 7.08 -2.58
N ILE A 43 -3.42 7.93 -1.57
CA ILE A 43 -3.45 7.52 -0.16
C ILE A 43 -4.82 6.92 0.21
N ILE A 44 -5.92 7.58 -0.18
CA ILE A 44 -7.29 7.08 0.06
C ILE A 44 -7.49 5.75 -0.64
N TRP A 45 -7.05 5.65 -1.89
CA TRP A 45 -7.19 4.41 -2.66
C TRP A 45 -6.43 3.26 -2.01
N MET A 46 -5.18 3.50 -1.58
CA MET A 46 -4.38 2.49 -0.87
C MET A 46 -5.05 2.05 0.43
N ASP A 47 -5.62 2.98 1.20
CA ASP A 47 -6.30 2.68 2.47
C ASP A 47 -7.53 1.79 2.30
N ASN A 48 -8.22 1.91 1.15
CA ASN A 48 -9.36 1.07 0.79
C ASN A 48 -8.94 -0.24 0.12
N PHE A 49 -7.83 -0.24 -0.62
CA PHE A 49 -7.38 -1.38 -1.41
C PHE A 49 -6.63 -2.42 -0.59
N ILE A 50 -5.83 -1.97 0.38
CA ILE A 50 -4.99 -2.83 1.19
C ILE A 50 -5.82 -3.35 2.38
N ASN A 51 -6.14 -4.65 2.33
CA ASN A 51 -6.93 -5.34 3.35
C ASN A 51 -6.07 -6.04 4.43
N CYS A 52 -4.79 -5.69 4.54
CA CYS A 52 -3.85 -6.26 5.50
C CYS A 52 -3.03 -5.16 6.18
N PRO A 53 -2.38 -5.44 7.32
CA PRO A 53 -1.45 -4.50 7.94
C PRO A 53 -0.36 -4.05 6.95
N TYR A 54 -0.21 -2.74 6.81
CA TYR A 54 0.77 -2.15 5.89
C TYR A 54 1.44 -0.91 6.47
N HIS A 55 2.66 -0.65 6.04
CA HIS A 55 3.44 0.53 6.41
C HIS A 55 3.85 1.30 5.15
N LEU A 56 3.77 2.63 5.23
CA LEU A 56 4.19 3.53 4.15
C LEU A 56 5.50 4.19 4.54
N ASP A 57 6.58 3.72 3.93
CA ASP A 57 7.88 4.39 3.98
C ASP A 57 7.96 5.40 2.82
N HIS A 58 8.96 6.28 2.84
CA HIS A 58 9.23 7.29 1.82
C HIS A 58 9.58 6.68 0.45
N LYS A 59 10.13 5.45 0.42
CA LYS A 59 10.63 4.80 -0.81
C LYS A 59 9.91 3.50 -1.18
N LYS A 60 9.13 2.94 -0.27
CA LYS A 60 8.48 1.63 -0.44
C LYS A 60 7.21 1.50 0.39
N ILE A 61 6.34 0.61 -0.06
CA ILE A 61 5.20 0.10 0.71
C ILE A 61 5.63 -1.23 1.30
N ILE A 62 5.29 -1.48 2.55
CA ILE A 62 5.52 -2.76 3.20
C ILE A 62 4.17 -3.34 3.58
N VAL A 63 3.91 -4.60 3.20
CA VAL A 63 2.67 -5.31 3.52
C VAL A 63 2.97 -6.68 4.12
N THR A 64 2.07 -7.21 4.93
CA THR A 64 2.23 -8.53 5.56
C THR A 64 1.62 -9.69 4.75
N ASN A 65 0.98 -9.41 3.62
CA ASN A 65 0.30 -10.41 2.80
C ASN A 65 0.90 -10.49 1.38
N GLU A 66 1.32 -11.68 0.98
CA GLU A 66 1.95 -11.95 -0.32
C GLU A 66 1.03 -11.62 -1.51
N LYS A 67 -0.24 -12.02 -1.46
CA LYS A 67 -1.20 -11.76 -2.54
C LYS A 67 -1.36 -10.26 -2.76
N LYS A 68 -1.45 -9.48 -1.66
CA LYS A 68 -1.52 -8.02 -1.75
C LYS A 68 -0.22 -7.41 -2.27
N ALA A 69 0.94 -7.96 -1.89
CA ALA A 69 2.22 -7.52 -2.41
C ALA A 69 2.31 -7.67 -3.94
N LEU A 70 1.83 -8.81 -4.46
CA LEU A 70 1.80 -9.07 -5.91
C LEU A 70 0.87 -8.10 -6.64
N GLU A 71 -0.34 -7.88 -6.12
CA GLU A 71 -1.28 -6.93 -6.73
C GLU A 71 -0.75 -5.49 -6.73
N LEU A 72 -0.11 -5.05 -5.63
CA LEU A 72 0.55 -3.74 -5.55
C LEU A 72 1.74 -3.62 -6.52
N HIS A 73 2.48 -4.70 -6.70
CA HIS A 73 3.59 -4.74 -7.66
C HIS A 73 3.09 -4.58 -9.11
N LEU A 74 2.02 -5.30 -9.47
CA LEU A 74 1.37 -5.16 -10.78
C LEU A 74 0.81 -3.74 -10.99
N PHE A 75 0.18 -3.19 -9.96
CA PHE A 75 -0.34 -1.83 -9.97
C PHE A 75 0.78 -0.79 -10.18
N SER A 76 1.94 -0.95 -9.53
CA SER A 76 3.12 -0.11 -9.76
C SER A 76 3.59 -0.16 -11.22
N GLY A 77 3.50 -1.33 -11.87
CA GLY A 77 3.75 -1.48 -13.30
C GLY A 77 2.75 -0.73 -14.18
N ASP A 78 1.46 -0.80 -13.85
CA ASP A 78 0.41 -0.08 -14.58
C ASP A 78 0.50 1.44 -14.39
N ILE A 79 0.88 1.92 -13.20
CA ILE A 79 1.15 3.35 -12.97
C ILE A 79 2.27 3.83 -13.87
N LYS A 80 3.39 3.08 -13.95
CA LYS A 80 4.51 3.41 -14.84
C LYS A 80 4.09 3.47 -16.31
N LYS A 81 3.19 2.59 -16.72
CA LYS A 81 2.78 2.46 -18.13
C LYS A 81 1.69 3.43 -18.55
N TYR A 82 0.77 3.78 -17.65
CA TYR A 82 -0.48 4.46 -17.99
C TYR A 82 -0.79 5.71 -17.15
N GLY A 83 0.00 5.99 -16.11
CA GLY A 83 -0.25 7.07 -15.15
C GLY A 83 -1.29 6.70 -14.08
N ILE A 84 -1.25 7.42 -12.96
CA ILE A 84 -2.04 7.15 -11.75
C ILE A 84 -3.55 7.14 -12.03
N SER A 85 -4.08 8.15 -12.74
CA SER A 85 -5.53 8.28 -12.99
C SER A 85 -6.10 7.12 -13.83
N LYS A 86 -5.32 6.59 -14.77
CA LYS A 86 -5.74 5.48 -15.65
C LYS A 86 -5.56 4.12 -14.98
N ALA A 87 -4.55 3.95 -14.14
CA ALA A 87 -4.38 2.75 -13.32
C ALA A 87 -5.53 2.61 -12.31
N LEU A 88 -5.89 3.71 -11.62
CA LEU A 88 -6.99 3.73 -10.64
C LEU A 88 -8.36 3.44 -11.26
N SER A 89 -8.65 3.94 -12.46
CA SER A 89 -9.94 3.72 -13.11
C SER A 89 -10.13 2.28 -13.59
N ARG A 90 -9.07 1.63 -14.10
CA ARG A 90 -9.10 0.21 -14.48
C ARG A 90 -9.40 -0.70 -13.30
N GLN A 91 -8.82 -0.37 -12.15
CA GLN A 91 -8.97 -1.18 -10.96
C GLN A 91 -10.32 -1.00 -10.26
N LYS A 92 -10.97 0.17 -10.39
CA LYS A 92 -12.36 0.35 -9.96
C LYS A 92 -13.36 -0.47 -10.79
N ASN A 93 -13.00 -0.82 -12.03
CA ASN A 93 -13.85 -1.55 -12.98
C ASN A 93 -13.55 -3.05 -13.03
N SER A 94 -12.65 -3.57 -12.19
CA SER A 94 -12.32 -5.00 -12.04
C SER A 94 -12.88 -5.52 -10.73
#